data_AF-T2JDG4-F1
#
_entry.id   AF-T2JDG4-F1
#
_cell.length_a   1.000
_cell.length_b   1.000
_cell.length_c   1.000
_cell.angle_alpha   90.00
_cell.angle_beta   90.00
_cell.angle_gamma   90.00
#
_symmetry.space_group_name_H-M   'P 1'
#
loop_
_entity.id
_entity.type
_entity.pdbx_description
1 polymer ?
#
loop_
_entity_poly.entity_id
_entity_poly.type
_entity_poly.pdbx_seq_one_letter_code
_entity_poly.pdbx_strand_id
1 'polypeptide(L)' 'MKEYILVDQVNYFIEHYTKTENNQWLLQEYQDINDMIKLNSIDIDLKISDIYENISITK' A
#
# COMPACT_ATOMS: atom_id res chain seq x y z
N MET A 1 -5.95 -13.15 9.26
CA MET A 1 -5.00 -12.08 8.92
C MET A 1 -5.76 -10.76 8.81
N LYS A 2 -5.17 -9.64 9.21
CA LYS A 2 -5.76 -8.30 9.05
C LYS A 2 -4.72 -7.38 8.44
N GLU A 3 -5.13 -6.56 7.49
CA GLU A 3 -4.27 -5.61 6.80
C GLU A 3 -4.95 -4.25 6.74
N TYR A 4 -4.16 -3.19 6.82
CA TYR A 4 -4.61 -1.82 6.53
C TYR A 4 -3.66 -1.20 5.51
N ILE A 5 -4.22 -0.38 4.63
CA ILE A 5 -3.46 0.49 3.73
C ILE A 5 -3.83 1.93 4.08
N LEU A 6 -2.82 2.78 4.22
CA LEU A 6 -2.95 4.24 4.22
C LEU A 6 -2.33 4.77 2.93
N VAL A 7 -3.08 5.58 2.20
CA VAL A 7 -2.67 6.18 0.92
C VAL A 7 -2.52 7.68 1.12
N ASP A 8 -1.32 8.23 0.91
CA ASP A 8 -1.11 9.67 0.85
C ASP A 8 -1.77 10.22 -0.42
N GLN A 9 -2.57 11.28 -0.30
CA GLN A 9 -3.29 11.87 -1.43
C GLN A 9 -2.43 12.79 -2.30
N VAL A 10 -1.27 13.23 -1.80
CA VAL A 10 -0.43 14.25 -2.44
C VAL A 10 0.85 13.67 -3.02
N ASN A 11 1.41 12.65 -2.38
CA ASN A 11 2.63 11.98 -2.83
C ASN A 11 2.34 10.53 -3.21
N TYR A 12 3.18 9.95 -4.06
CA TYR A 12 3.24 8.49 -4.21
C TYR A 12 3.82 7.89 -2.93
N PHE A 13 3.00 7.76 -1.89
CA PHE A 13 3.40 7.21 -0.61
C PHE A 13 2.27 6.39 -0.02
N ILE A 14 2.57 5.12 0.24
CA ILE A 14 1.62 4.18 0.80
C ILE A 14 2.25 3.45 1.98
N GLU A 15 1.49 3.35 3.07
CA GLU A 15 1.83 2.53 4.22
C GLU A 15 0.93 1.29 4.26
N HIS A 16 1.54 0.10 4.25
CA HIS A 16 0.86 -1.18 4.39
C HIS A 16 1.17 -1.78 5.75
N TYR A 17 0.12 -1.91 6.56
CA TYR A 17 0.20 -2.49 7.89
C TYR A 17 -0.35 -3.92 7.85
N THR A 18 0.46 -4.92 8.19
CA THR A 18 0.04 -6.31 8.32
C THR A 18 0.07 -6.77 9.78
N LYS A 19 -1.05 -7.30 10.28
CA LYS A 19 -1.10 -7.85 11.64
C LYS A 19 -0.41 -9.21 11.69
N THR A 20 0.66 -9.29 12.47
CA THR A 20 1.44 -10.52 12.68
C THR A 20 0.77 -11.45 13.69
N GLU A 21 1.22 -12.70 13.74
CA GLU A 21 0.74 -13.70 14.70
C GLU A 21 1.00 -13.28 16.16
N ASN A 22 2.03 -12.47 16.39
CA ASN A 22 2.39 -11.92 17.70
C ASN A 22 1.52 -10.71 18.12
N ASN A 23 0.41 -10.45 17.42
CA ASN A 23 -0.50 -9.33 17.68
C ASN A 23 0.19 -7.94 17.52
N GLN A 24 1.22 -7.86 16.68
CA GLN A 24 1.93 -6.63 16.31
C GLN A 24 1.58 -6.23 14.88
N TRP A 25 1.87 -4.98 14.53
CA TRP A 25 1.74 -4.49 13.16
C TRP A 25 3.12 -4.36 12.53
N LEU A 26 3.32 -5.03 11.40
CA LEU A 26 4.46 -4.81 10.52
C LEU A 26 4.10 -3.71 9.53
N LEU A 27 4.93 -2.67 9.47
CA LEU A 27 4.81 -1.59 8.48
C LEU A 27 5.75 -1.89 7.30
N GLN A 28 5.20 -1.76 6.10
CA GLN A 28 5.96 -1.65 4.87
C GLN A 28 5.54 -0.38 4.14
N GLU A 29 6.52 0.40 3.70
CA GLU A 29 6.32 1.67 2.99
C GLU A 29 6.66 1.49 1.51
N TYR A 30 5.94 2.23 0.67
CA TYR A 30 6.16 2.24 -0.77
C TYR A 30 6.17 3.67 -1.29
N GLN A 31 7.10 3.95 -2.21
CA GLN A 31 7.33 5.29 -2.75
C GLN A 31 7.50 5.31 -4.27
N ASP A 32 7.61 4.13 -4.92
CA ASP A 32 7.72 4.03 -6.37
C ASP A 32 6.35 3.69 -6.99
N ILE A 33 5.98 4.42 -8.04
CA ILE A 33 4.73 4.19 -8.78
C ILE A 33 4.66 2.80 -9.43
N ASN A 34 5.82 2.17 -9.64
CA ASN A 34 5.94 0.82 -10.20
C ASN A 34 5.90 -0.29 -9.14
N ASP A 35 5.88 0.07 -7.85
CA ASP A 35 5.77 -0.92 -6.77
C ASP A 35 4.44 -1.66 -6.81
N MET A 36 4.44 -2.83 -6.20
CA MET A 36 3.30 -3.71 -6.08
C MET A 36 3.06 -4.07 -4.62
N ILE A 37 1.83 -3.84 -4.16
CA ILE A 37 1.38 -4.19 -2.81
C ILE A 37 0.64 -5.52 -2.89
N LYS A 38 1.10 -6.50 -2.11
CA LYS A 38 0.42 -7.78 -1.99
C LYS A 38 -0.49 -7.80 -0.76
N LEU A 39 -1.80 -7.86 -0.99
CA LEU A 39 -2.83 -7.98 0.03
C LEU A 39 -3.18 -9.45 0.25
N ASN A 40 -2.45 -10.13 1.13
CA ASN A 40 -2.62 -11.59 1.30
C ASN A 40 -3.96 -11.97 1.97
N SER A 41 -4.65 -11.03 2.64
CA SER A 41 -5.97 -11.29 3.23
C SER A 41 -7.07 -11.50 2.19
N ILE A 42 -6.88 -11.00 0.97
CA ILE A 42 -7.83 -11.14 -0.16
C ILE A 42 -7.19 -11.71 -1.43
N ASP A 43 -5.90 -12.09 -1.37
CA ASP A 43 -5.12 -12.67 -2.47
C ASP A 43 -5.09 -11.81 -3.74
N ILE A 44 -4.77 -10.52 -3.57
CA ILE A 44 -4.67 -9.54 -4.66
C ILE A 44 -3.31 -8.86 -4.65
N ASP A 45 -2.77 -8.67 -5.85
CA ASP A 45 -1.63 -7.80 -6.11
C ASP A 45 -2.11 -6.47 -6.68
N LEU A 46 -1.75 -5.36 -6.04
CA LEU A 46 -2.20 -4.02 -6.37
C LEU A 46 -0.99 -3.18 -6.77
N LYS A 47 -0.94 -2.71 -8.03
CA LYS A 47 0.11 -1.77 -8.44
C LYS A 47 -0.19 -0.39 -7.91
N ILE A 48 0.85 0.33 -7.49
CA ILE A 48 0.68 1.71 -7.01
C ILE A 48 0.16 2.61 -8.14
N SER A 49 0.54 2.35 -9.39
CA SER A 49 -0.02 3.02 -10.58
C SER A 49 -1.54 2.98 -10.66
N ASP A 50 -2.14 1.86 -10.24
CA ASP A 50 -3.59 1.65 -10.35
C ASP A 50 -4.33 2.40 -9.24
N ILE A 51 -3.70 2.56 -8.08
CA ILE A 51 -4.23 3.35 -6.95
C ILE A 51 -4.29 4.84 -7.30
N TYR A 52 -3.29 5.34 -8.05
CA TYR A 52 -3.17 6.74 -8.43
C TYR A 52 -3.56 7.03 -9.89
N GLU A 53 -4.26 6.11 -10.58
CA GLU A 53 -4.54 6.19 -12.03
C GLU A 53 -5.16 7.52 -12.48
N ASN A 54 -5.96 8.16 -11.61
CA ASN A 54 -6.65 9.42 -11.89
C ASN A 54 -6.16 10.60 -11.04
N ILE A 55 -4.98 10.47 -10.42
CA ILE A 55 -4.39 11.53 -9.60
C ILE A 55 -3.23 12.17 -10.38
N SER A 56 -3.38 13.45 -10.72
CA SER A 56 -2.30 14.25 -11.31
C SER A 56 -1.31 14.69 -10.22
N ILE A 57 -0.40 13.80 -9.83
CA ILE A 57 0.67 14.15 -8.90
C ILE A 57 1.72 14.95 -9.67
N THR A 58 1.76 16.26 -9.43
CA THR A 58 2.81 17.13 -9.96
C THR A 58 3.99 17.04 -9.01
N LYS A 59 5.06 16.39 -9.43
CA LYS A 59 6.30 16.23 -8.66
C LYS A 59 7.17 17.48 -8.72
#